data_AF-H5YHS0-F1
#
_entry.id   AF-H5YHS0-F1
#
_cell.length_a   1.000
_cell.length_b   1.000
_cell.length_c   1.000
_cell.angle_alpha   90.00
_cell.angle_beta   90.00
_cell.angle_gamma   90.00
#
_symmetry.space_group_name_H-M   'P 1'
#
loop_
_entity.id
_entity.type
_entity.pdbx_description
1 polymer ?
#
loop_
_entity_poly.entity_id
_entity_poly.type
_entity_poly.pdbx_seq_one_letter_code
_entity_poly.pdbx_strand_id
1 'polypeptide(L)'
;MRKLFLASVAVLALSSAAQAANTSTTVQVGLVNGSSVSQQGLTNDTSSTSQLGLVNSATTMQGTSAASLNNGSTVNQIGVQNSATTGQVAFGNNGSSITQNSFGPAPLQNNAAAVGQLSVFGTNGSTVSQTAH
;
A
#
# COMPACT_ATOMS: atom_id res chain seq x y z
N MET A 1 -9.47 26.92 30.18
CA MET A 1 -9.15 25.68 30.91
C MET A 1 -9.71 24.43 30.24
N ARG A 2 -11.05 24.24 30.12
CA ARG A 2 -11.64 23.05 29.46
C ARG A 2 -11.12 22.80 28.03
N LYS A 3 -11.13 23.82 27.16
CA LYS A 3 -10.63 23.71 25.77
C LYS A 3 -9.16 23.27 25.69
N LEU A 4 -8.34 23.72 26.64
CA LEU A 4 -6.92 23.39 26.71
C LEU A 4 -6.70 21.95 27.19
N PHE A 5 -7.52 21.49 28.14
CA PHE A 5 -7.52 20.10 28.60
C PHE A 5 -7.96 19.13 27.49
N LEU A 6 -9.01 19.45 26.73
CA LEU A 6 -9.42 18.65 25.58
C LEU A 6 -8.34 18.62 24.49
N ALA A 7 -7.66 19.74 24.23
CA ALA A 7 -6.57 19.79 23.26
C ALA A 7 -5.37 18.93 23.70
N SER A 8 -4.97 18.97 24.98
CA SER A 8 -3.87 18.14 25.49
C SER A 8 -4.20 16.65 25.49
N VAL A 9 -5.44 16.27 25.81
CA VAL A 9 -5.90 14.87 25.73
C VAL A 9 -5.94 14.39 24.28
N ALA A 10 -6.39 15.24 23.36
CA ALA A 10 -6.35 14.93 21.93
C ALA A 10 -4.90 14.73 21.47
N VAL A 11 -3.98 15.64 21.78
CA VAL A 11 -2.56 15.51 21.41
C VAL A 11 -1.94 14.22 21.98
N LEU A 12 -2.26 13.85 23.23
CA LEU A 12 -1.74 12.63 23.86
C LEU A 12 -2.35 11.35 23.26
N ALA A 13 -3.63 11.37 22.91
CA ALA A 13 -4.31 10.26 22.24
C ALA A 13 -3.81 10.09 20.79
N LEU A 14 -3.58 11.20 20.08
CA LEU A 14 -3.03 11.18 18.73
C LEU A 14 -1.55 10.75 18.73
N SER A 15 -0.75 11.11 19.73
CA SER A 15 0.67 10.75 19.80
C SER A 15 0.92 9.28 20.18
N SER A 16 0.04 8.67 20.97
CA SER A 16 0.07 7.22 21.24
C SER A 16 -0.45 6.43 20.04
N ALA A 17 -1.51 6.90 19.37
CA ALA A 17 -1.99 6.34 18.11
C ALA A 17 -0.93 6.42 16.99
N ALA A 18 -0.18 7.52 16.88
CA ALA A 18 0.88 7.67 15.89
C ALA A 18 2.02 6.64 16.03
N GLN A 19 2.22 6.07 17.23
CA GLN A 19 3.27 5.07 17.49
C GLN A 19 2.82 3.63 17.27
N ALA A 20 1.53 3.35 17.28
CA ALA A 20 1.02 2.06 16.86
C ALA A 20 1.11 1.98 15.32
N ALA A 21 1.85 1.02 14.80
CA ALA A 21 1.95 0.76 13.37
C ALA A 21 1.71 -0.72 13.10
N ASN A 22 0.97 -0.99 12.03
CA ASN A 22 0.74 -2.34 11.53
C ASN A 22 1.54 -2.49 10.24
N THR A 23 2.58 -3.31 10.28
CA THR A 23 3.53 -3.47 9.18
C THR A 23 3.45 -4.88 8.60
N SER A 24 3.34 -4.99 7.28
CA SER A 24 3.38 -6.25 6.55
C SER A 24 4.47 -6.24 5.49
N THR A 25 5.27 -7.31 5.44
CA THR A 25 6.31 -7.49 4.43
C THR A 25 6.15 -8.86 3.78
N THR A 26 6.05 -8.89 2.45
CA THR A 26 6.00 -10.11 1.66
C THR A 26 7.14 -10.12 0.65
N VAL A 27 7.92 -11.19 0.63
CA VAL A 27 8.95 -11.44 -0.38
C VAL A 27 8.72 -12.81 -0.97
N GLN A 28 8.57 -12.92 -2.28
CA GLN A 28 8.34 -14.19 -2.96
C GLN A 28 9.24 -14.31 -4.20
N VAL A 29 9.82 -15.49 -4.37
CA VAL A 29 10.64 -15.85 -5.53
C VAL A 29 10.14 -17.19 -6.04
N GLY A 30 9.76 -17.26 -7.31
CA GLY A 30 9.12 -18.45 -7.88
C GLY A 30 8.66 -18.26 -9.32
N LEU A 31 8.00 -19.25 -9.91
CA LEU A 31 7.45 -19.13 -11.26
C LEU A 31 6.17 -18.28 -11.29
N VAL A 32 5.28 -18.49 -10.32
CA VAL A 32 4.01 -17.79 -10.18
C VAL A 32 3.89 -17.32 -8.73
N ASN A 33 3.84 -16.01 -8.51
CA ASN A 33 3.78 -15.40 -7.19
C ASN A 33 2.44 -14.68 -7.00
N GLY A 34 1.80 -14.94 -5.86
CA GLY A 34 0.52 -14.34 -5.48
C GLY A 34 0.59 -13.80 -4.06
N SER A 35 0.23 -12.53 -3.87
CA SER A 35 0.21 -11.88 -2.56
C SER A 35 -1.10 -11.13 -2.33
N SER A 36 -1.64 -11.23 -1.12
CA SER A 36 -2.76 -10.43 -0.65
C SER A 36 -2.46 -9.92 0.76
N VAL A 37 -2.49 -8.60 0.92
CA VAL A 37 -2.31 -7.92 2.21
C VAL A 37 -3.59 -7.16 2.53
N SER A 38 -4.21 -7.46 3.67
CA SER A 38 -5.33 -6.70 4.24
C SER A 38 -4.95 -6.23 5.65
N GLN A 39 -4.98 -4.92 5.86
CA GLN A 39 -4.58 -4.31 7.14
C GLN A 39 -5.60 -3.24 7.54
N GLN A 40 -6.27 -3.46 8.68
CA GLN A 40 -7.34 -2.58 9.16
C GLN A 40 -6.92 -1.93 10.49
N GLY A 41 -5.67 -1.48 10.59
CA GLY A 41 -5.15 -0.83 11.77
C GLY A 41 -5.76 0.57 11.90
N LEU A 42 -6.13 0.97 13.12
CA LEU A 42 -6.72 2.29 13.37
C LEU A 42 -5.73 3.46 13.21
N THR A 43 -4.46 3.15 12.98
CA THR A 43 -3.34 4.08 13.04
C THR A 43 -2.57 4.06 11.73
N ASN A 44 -1.30 3.65 11.70
CA ASN A 44 -0.51 3.60 10.47
C ASN A 44 -0.47 2.16 9.95
N ASP A 45 -1.06 1.91 8.78
CA ASP A 45 -0.87 0.65 8.06
C ASP A 45 0.22 0.83 7.00
N THR A 46 1.29 0.02 7.06
CA THR A 46 2.36 0.03 6.07
C THR A 46 2.58 -1.36 5.50
N SER A 47 2.70 -1.48 4.17
CA SER A 47 2.98 -2.75 3.51
C SER A 47 4.06 -2.66 2.43
N SER A 48 4.85 -3.71 2.31
CA SER A 48 5.83 -3.90 1.24
C SER A 48 5.70 -5.29 0.64
N THR A 49 5.46 -5.38 -0.68
CA THR A 49 5.46 -6.65 -1.43
C THR A 49 6.54 -6.61 -2.50
N SER A 50 7.43 -7.59 -2.50
CA SER A 50 8.45 -7.80 -3.53
C SER A 50 8.30 -9.19 -4.14
N GLN A 51 8.15 -9.27 -5.46
CA GLN A 51 7.97 -10.54 -6.16
C GLN A 51 8.90 -10.65 -7.36
N LEU A 52 9.57 -11.79 -7.48
CA LEU A 52 10.38 -12.16 -8.65
C LEU A 52 9.89 -13.48 -9.22
N GLY A 53 9.40 -13.46 -10.47
CA GLY A 53 8.83 -14.64 -11.12
C GLY A 53 8.26 -14.36 -12.50
N LEU A 54 7.78 -15.37 -13.23
CA LEU A 54 7.22 -15.15 -14.56
C LEU A 54 5.87 -14.42 -14.49
N VAL A 55 5.02 -14.83 -13.55
CA VAL A 55 3.71 -14.21 -13.31
C VAL A 55 3.65 -13.74 -11.86
N ASN A 56 3.43 -12.45 -11.66
CA ASN A 56 3.34 -11.84 -10.34
C ASN A 56 2.00 -11.13 -10.18
N SER A 57 1.30 -11.42 -9.08
CA SER A 57 0.07 -10.74 -8.70
C SER A 57 0.12 -10.30 -7.24
N ALA A 58 -0.22 -9.04 -6.98
CA ALA A 58 -0.24 -8.47 -5.64
C ALA A 58 -1.49 -7.61 -5.43
N THR A 59 -2.17 -7.80 -4.30
CA THR A 59 -3.27 -6.93 -3.86
C THR A 59 -3.00 -6.42 -2.46
N THR A 60 -3.12 -5.11 -2.28
CA THR A 60 -2.97 -4.44 -0.98
C THR A 60 -4.24 -3.65 -0.68
N MET A 61 -4.89 -3.95 0.45
CA MET A 61 -6.07 -3.25 0.95
C MET A 61 -5.82 -2.75 2.38
N GLN A 62 -5.82 -1.43 2.59
CA GLN A 62 -5.53 -0.84 3.90
C GLN A 62 -6.63 0.15 4.31
N GLY A 63 -7.15 0.00 5.53
CA GLY A 63 -8.18 0.89 6.09
C GLY A 63 -9.55 0.80 5.40
N THR A 64 -9.77 -0.17 4.53
CA THR A 64 -10.94 -0.23 3.62
C THR A 64 -12.26 -0.61 4.31
N SER A 65 -12.20 -1.27 5.48
CA SER A 65 -13.35 -1.56 6.33
C SER A 65 -13.46 -0.59 7.50
N ALA A 66 -12.32 -0.11 8.00
CA ALA A 66 -12.23 0.90 9.05
C ALA A 66 -11.04 1.80 8.72
N ALA A 67 -11.31 3.08 8.44
CA ALA A 67 -10.29 4.00 7.97
C ALA A 67 -9.14 4.13 8.97
N SER A 68 -7.92 3.94 8.47
CA SER A 68 -6.67 4.10 9.23
C SER A 68 -6.34 5.59 9.38
N LEU A 69 -5.41 5.94 10.27
CA LEU A 69 -4.89 7.30 10.33
C LEU A 69 -4.06 7.62 9.08
N ASN A 70 -3.13 6.74 8.71
CA ASN A 70 -2.39 6.84 7.45
C ASN A 70 -2.14 5.46 6.85
N ASN A 71 -2.03 5.40 5.53
CA ASN A 71 -1.71 4.19 4.80
C ASN A 71 -0.48 4.39 3.92
N GLY A 72 0.40 3.39 3.90
CA GLY A 72 1.58 3.32 3.05
C GLY A 72 1.68 1.94 2.39
N SER A 73 1.90 1.90 1.08
CA SER A 73 2.14 0.63 0.39
C SER A 73 3.21 0.75 -0.69
N THR A 74 4.00 -0.30 -0.83
CA THR A 74 4.95 -0.47 -1.95
C THR A 74 4.79 -1.85 -2.54
N VAL A 75 4.66 -1.92 -3.86
CA VAL A 75 4.65 -3.17 -4.64
C VAL A 75 5.75 -3.08 -5.67
N ASN A 76 6.69 -4.02 -5.63
CA ASN A 76 7.76 -4.17 -6.61
C ASN A 76 7.69 -5.56 -7.24
N GLN A 77 7.53 -5.62 -8.56
CA GLN A 77 7.38 -6.87 -9.30
C GLN A 77 8.35 -6.93 -10.47
N ILE A 78 9.06 -8.04 -10.57
CA ILE A 78 9.96 -8.33 -11.68
C ILE A 78 9.51 -9.65 -12.32
N GLY A 79 9.15 -9.61 -13.60
CA GLY A 79 8.61 -10.79 -14.28
C GLY A 79 8.35 -10.65 -15.76
N VAL A 80 7.42 -11.46 -16.28
CA VAL A 80 6.91 -11.35 -17.66
C VAL A 80 5.53 -10.71 -17.65
N GLN A 81 4.68 -11.15 -16.71
CA GLN A 81 3.35 -10.60 -16.47
C GLN A 81 3.26 -10.14 -15.02
N ASN A 82 3.07 -8.85 -14.80
CA ASN A 82 2.94 -8.25 -13.48
C ASN A 82 1.57 -7.60 -13.33
N SER A 83 0.90 -7.87 -12.21
CA SER A 83 -0.37 -7.23 -11.86
C SER A 83 -0.36 -6.78 -10.40
N ALA A 84 -0.75 -5.54 -10.16
CA ALA A 84 -0.81 -4.96 -8.82
C ALA A 84 -2.08 -4.14 -8.63
N THR A 85 -2.73 -4.29 -7.49
CA THR A 85 -3.87 -3.47 -7.09
C THR A 85 -3.68 -2.95 -5.68
N THR A 86 -3.86 -1.65 -5.49
CA THR A 86 -3.81 -0.99 -4.18
C THR A 86 -5.11 -0.25 -3.91
N GLY A 87 -5.75 -0.57 -2.79
CA GLY A 87 -6.90 0.16 -2.24
C GLY A 87 -6.58 0.68 -0.84
N GLN A 88 -6.73 1.98 -0.61
CA GLN A 88 -6.43 2.58 0.70
C GLN A 88 -7.50 3.59 1.11
N VAL A 89 -7.90 3.56 2.38
CA VAL A 89 -8.82 4.55 2.97
C VAL A 89 -8.23 5.05 4.29
N ALA A 90 -8.02 6.36 4.40
CA ALA A 90 -7.43 7.00 5.57
C ALA A 90 -8.15 8.29 5.97
N PHE A 91 -8.08 8.63 7.26
CA PHE A 91 -8.41 9.98 7.72
C PHE A 91 -7.32 10.98 7.34
N GLY A 92 -6.06 10.60 7.51
CA GLY A 92 -4.87 11.36 7.11
C GLY A 92 -4.49 11.04 5.67
N ASN A 93 -3.25 10.58 5.46
CA ASN A 93 -2.66 10.43 4.14
C ASN A 93 -2.68 8.99 3.64
N ASN A 94 -2.86 8.83 2.32
CA ASN A 94 -2.59 7.59 1.61
C ASN A 94 -1.38 7.78 0.70
N GLY A 95 -0.42 6.86 0.80
CA GLY A 95 0.74 6.78 -0.06
C GLY A 95 0.86 5.39 -0.68
N SER A 96 1.05 5.31 -1.99
CA SER A 96 1.32 4.04 -2.68
C SER A 96 2.38 4.17 -3.77
N SER A 97 3.21 3.14 -3.93
CA SER A 97 4.12 2.99 -5.05
C SER A 97 3.97 1.61 -5.67
N ILE A 98 3.77 1.54 -6.99
CA ILE A 98 3.77 0.31 -7.77
C ILE A 98 4.87 0.43 -8.83
N THR A 99 5.84 -0.48 -8.79
CA THR A 99 6.90 -0.61 -9.79
C THR A 99 6.85 -2.00 -10.40
N GLN A 100 6.73 -2.08 -11.72
CA GLN A 100 6.61 -3.34 -12.45
C GLN A 100 7.57 -3.35 -13.63
N ASN A 101 8.51 -4.30 -13.64
CA ASN A 101 9.44 -4.51 -14.73
C ASN A 101 9.15 -5.85 -15.40
N SER A 102 8.79 -5.80 -16.68
CA SER A 102 8.53 -6.95 -17.52
C SER A 102 9.71 -7.25 -18.45
N PHE A 103 10.04 -8.53 -18.61
CA PHE A 103 11.11 -9.04 -19.48
C PHE A 103 10.60 -10.19 -20.34
N GLY A 104 11.30 -10.49 -21.44
CA GLY A 104 11.03 -11.65 -22.29
C GLY A 104 10.51 -11.26 -23.68
N PRO A 105 9.79 -12.16 -24.38
CA PRO A 105 9.24 -11.83 -25.69
C PRO A 105 8.21 -10.70 -25.59
N ALA A 106 8.35 -9.66 -26.41
CA ALA A 106 7.47 -8.47 -26.41
C ALA A 106 5.95 -8.76 -26.34
N PRO A 107 5.41 -9.80 -27.01
CA PRO A 107 3.98 -10.11 -26.92
C PRO A 107 3.50 -10.58 -25.54
N LEU A 108 4.41 -11.06 -24.69
CA LEU A 108 4.08 -11.61 -23.37
C LEU A 108 4.28 -10.60 -22.24
N GLN A 109 5.07 -9.55 -22.49
CA GLN A 109 5.38 -8.52 -21.51
C GLN A 109 4.13 -7.69 -21.22
N ASN A 110 3.60 -7.84 -20.00
CA ASN A 110 2.40 -7.11 -19.62
C ASN A 110 2.47 -6.65 -18.17
N ASN A 111 2.24 -5.36 -17.96
CA ASN A 111 2.13 -4.77 -16.63
C ASN A 111 0.72 -4.18 -16.49
N ALA A 112 0.02 -4.53 -15.41
CA ALA A 112 -1.27 -3.95 -15.05
C ALA A 112 -1.22 -3.42 -13.62
N ALA A 113 -1.69 -2.18 -13.41
CA ALA A 113 -1.73 -1.54 -12.11
C ALA A 113 -3.04 -0.80 -11.91
N ALA A 114 -3.61 -0.91 -10.72
CA ALA A 114 -4.77 -0.14 -10.29
C ALA A 114 -4.53 0.46 -8.90
N VAL A 115 -4.87 1.73 -8.72
CA VAL A 115 -4.78 2.43 -7.43
C VAL A 115 -6.10 3.14 -7.17
N GLY A 116 -6.71 2.85 -6.03
CA GLY A 116 -7.85 3.57 -5.47
C GLY A 116 -7.53 4.07 -4.08
N GLN A 117 -7.60 5.37 -3.84
CA GLN A 117 -7.28 5.97 -2.55
C GLN A 117 -8.33 7.00 -2.15
N LEU A 118 -8.70 7.00 -0.87
CA LEU A 118 -9.60 7.98 -0.28
C LEU A 118 -9.02 8.51 1.03
N SER A 119 -8.71 9.81 1.05
CA SER A 119 -8.26 10.55 2.23
C SER A 119 -9.34 11.56 2.63
N VAL A 120 -9.68 11.65 3.92
CA VAL A 120 -10.70 12.60 4.41
C VAL A 120 -10.10 13.98 4.67
N PHE A 121 -9.00 14.04 5.42
CA PHE A 121 -8.34 15.28 5.83
C PHE A 121 -6.89 15.41 5.32
N GLY A 122 -6.31 14.35 4.77
CA GLY A 122 -4.98 14.37 4.19
C GLY A 122 -4.99 14.27 2.66
N THR A 123 -3.86 13.86 2.10
CA THR A 123 -3.66 13.75 0.66
C THR A 123 -3.65 12.29 0.19
N ASN A 124 -3.92 12.09 -1.09
CA ASN A 124 -3.71 10.82 -1.78
C ASN A 124 -2.50 11.00 -2.71
N GLY A 125 -1.47 10.21 -2.50
CA GLY A 125 -0.27 10.17 -3.34
C GLY A 125 -0.04 8.77 -3.89
N SER A 126 0.11 8.67 -5.21
CA SER A 126 0.38 7.40 -5.88
C SER A 126 1.40 7.56 -7.00
N THR A 127 2.36 6.64 -7.06
CA THR A 127 3.27 6.47 -8.20
C THR A 127 3.06 5.11 -8.80
N VAL A 128 2.88 5.06 -10.13
CA VAL A 128 2.83 3.82 -10.91
C VAL A 128 3.90 3.91 -11.99
N SER A 129 4.85 2.98 -11.96
CA SER A 129 5.91 2.84 -12.95
C SER A 129 5.84 1.44 -13.56
N GLN A 130 5.66 1.39 -14.87
CA GLN A 130 5.53 0.14 -15.62
C GLN A 130 6.53 0.18 -16.78
N THR A 131 7.50 -0.72 -16.74
CA THR A 131 8.54 -0.82 -17.76
C THR A 131 8.50 -2.20 -18.40
N ALA A 132 8.57 -2.25 -19.72
CA ALA A 132 8.73 -3.44 -20.54
C ALA A 132 10.11 -3.34 -21.22
N HIS A 133 10.93 -4.39 -21.13
CA HIS A 133 12.32 -4.45 -21.58
C HIS A 133 12.53 -5.37 -22.77
#